data_AF-A0A9E3YZF7-F1
#
_entry.id   AF-A0A9E3YZF7-F1
#
_cell.length_a   1.000
_cell.length_b   1.000
_cell.length_c   1.000
_cell.angle_alpha   90.00
_cell.angle_beta   90.00
_cell.angle_gamma   90.00
#
_symmetry.space_group_name_H-M   'P 1'
#
loop_
_entity.id
_entity.type
_entity.pdbx_description
1 polymer ?
#
loop_
_entity_poly.entity_id
_entity_poly.type
_entity_poly.pdbx_seq_one_letter_code
_entity_poly.pdbx_strand_id
1 'polypeptide(L)'
;ADRARIAAEIYQISLGYLQSQLSGKREDRLLELAFHHESVRYPTLHEMVVREGKEQLAYLEIVHRALGSTAPEEDAGLTFALFRQLEQSAAIEGRPRLDMMRIRRVLHRHITLCSGIDLPAGDGA
;
A
#
# COMPACT_ATOMS: atom_id res chain seq x y z
N ALA A 1 -2.33 2.45 24.87
CA ALA A 1 -2.83 1.08 24.67
C ALA A 1 -3.57 0.97 23.34
N ASP A 2 -4.60 1.79 23.07
CA ASP A 2 -5.39 1.66 21.85
C ASP A 2 -4.65 1.97 20.54
N ARG A 3 -3.81 3.02 20.50
CA ARG A 3 -3.05 3.36 19.28
C ARG A 3 -2.12 2.23 18.80
N ALA A 4 -1.48 1.53 19.74
CA ALA A 4 -0.60 0.41 19.40
C ALA A 4 -1.37 -0.80 18.87
N ARG A 5 -2.54 -1.09 19.47
CA ARG A 5 -3.48 -2.11 18.96
C ARG A 5 -3.97 -1.76 17.56
N ILE A 6 -4.40 -0.51 17.33
CA ILE A 6 -4.88 -0.04 16.03
C ILE A 6 -3.76 -0.11 14.98
N ALA A 7 -2.54 0.33 15.31
CA ALA A 7 -1.40 0.23 14.40
C ALA A 7 -1.07 -1.23 14.04
N ALA A 8 -1.16 -2.16 15.00
CA ALA A 8 -0.98 -3.58 14.75
C ALA A 8 -2.09 -4.16 13.86
N GLU A 9 -3.36 -3.77 14.09
CA GLU A 9 -4.49 -4.16 13.24
C GLU A 9 -4.35 -3.63 11.82
N ILE A 10 -3.98 -2.36 11.65
CA ILE A 10 -3.73 -1.75 10.34
C ILE A 10 -2.58 -2.46 9.62
N TYR A 11 -1.52 -2.84 10.33
CA TYR A 11 -0.44 -3.65 9.76
C TYR A 11 -0.95 -5.00 9.24
N GLN A 12 -1.75 -5.73 10.02
CA GLN A 12 -2.30 -7.02 9.58
C GLN A 12 -3.27 -6.88 8.40
N ILE A 13 -4.15 -5.88 8.43
CA ILE A 13 -5.07 -5.59 7.32
C ILE A 13 -4.30 -5.25 6.05
N SER A 14 -3.31 -4.37 6.16
CA SER A 14 -2.46 -3.95 5.04
C SER A 14 -1.68 -5.12 4.43
N LEU A 15 -1.17 -6.00 5.29
CA LEU A 15 -0.47 -7.20 4.85
C LEU A 15 -1.40 -8.19 4.13
N GLY A 16 -2.59 -8.41 4.70
CA GLY A 16 -3.62 -9.25 4.09
C GLY A 16 -4.08 -8.70 2.74
N TYR A 17 -4.26 -7.38 2.64
CA TYR A 17 -4.57 -6.71 1.39
C TYR A 17 -3.49 -6.98 0.33
N LEU A 18 -2.22 -6.67 0.61
CA LEU A 18 -1.12 -6.87 -0.34
C LEU A 18 -0.98 -8.33 -0.74
N GLN A 19 -1.10 -9.26 0.21
CA GLN A 19 -1.08 -10.69 -0.10
C GLN A 19 -2.22 -11.07 -1.05
N SER A 20 -3.44 -10.56 -0.83
CA SER A 20 -4.61 -10.85 -1.66
C SER A 20 -4.58 -10.21 -3.05
N GLN A 21 -3.91 -9.05 -3.19
CA GLN A 21 -3.78 -8.34 -4.46
C GLN A 21 -2.65 -8.88 -5.32
N LEU A 22 -1.64 -9.51 -4.71
CA LEU A 22 -0.44 -9.94 -5.42
C LEU A 22 -0.34 -11.46 -5.60
N SER A 23 -0.99 -12.25 -4.75
CA SER A 23 -0.97 -13.71 -4.89
C SER A 23 -1.91 -14.16 -6.00
N GLY A 24 -1.35 -14.68 -7.10
CA GLY A 24 -2.11 -15.25 -8.21
C GLY A 24 -2.81 -14.24 -9.13
N LYS A 25 -2.62 -12.93 -8.91
CA LYS A 25 -3.24 -11.84 -9.70
C LYS A 25 -2.26 -11.05 -10.56
N ARG A 26 -1.14 -11.67 -10.93
CA ARG A 26 -0.07 -10.98 -11.66
C ARG A 26 -0.56 -10.40 -13.00
N GLU A 27 -1.39 -11.15 -13.73
CA GLU A 27 -1.92 -10.72 -15.02
C GLU A 27 -2.79 -9.47 -14.88
N ASP A 28 -3.68 -9.44 -13.89
CA ASP A 28 -4.49 -8.25 -13.57
C ASP A 28 -3.60 -7.04 -13.24
N ARG A 29 -2.56 -7.23 -12.42
CA ARG A 29 -1.63 -6.14 -12.07
C ARG A 29 -0.85 -5.61 -13.26
N LEU A 30 -0.44 -6.48 -14.19
CA LEU A 30 0.22 -6.06 -15.43
C LEU A 30 -0.73 -5.29 -16.33
N LEU A 31 -1.99 -5.72 -16.42
CA LEU A 31 -3.01 -5.02 -17.17
C LEU A 31 -3.27 -3.63 -16.59
N GLU A 32 -3.43 -3.53 -15.27
CA GLU A 32 -3.55 -2.24 -14.57
C GLU A 32 -2.34 -1.34 -14.84
N LEU A 33 -1.11 -1.87 -14.74
CA LEU A 33 0.11 -1.11 -15.04
C LEU A 33 0.12 -0.60 -16.49
N ALA A 34 -0.31 -1.41 -17.45
CA ALA A 34 -0.45 -1.00 -18.84
C ALA A 34 -1.48 0.13 -18.99
N PHE A 35 -2.65 0.03 -18.33
CA PHE A 35 -3.63 1.12 -18.31
C PHE A 35 -3.07 2.40 -17.69
N HIS A 36 -2.30 2.31 -16.60
CA HIS A 36 -1.64 3.48 -16.02
C HIS A 36 -0.67 4.14 -16.99
N HIS A 37 0.16 3.36 -17.71
CA HIS A 37 1.06 3.91 -18.72
C HIS A 37 0.30 4.55 -19.88
N GLU A 38 -0.77 3.89 -20.34
CA GLU A 38 -1.55 4.35 -21.48
C GLU A 38 -2.42 5.58 -21.13
N SER A 39 -2.74 5.78 -19.85
CA SER A 39 -3.43 6.97 -19.35
C SER A 39 -2.69 8.28 -19.65
N VAL A 40 -1.38 8.23 -19.89
CA VAL A 40 -0.58 9.41 -20.27
C VAL A 40 -0.97 9.92 -21.66
N ARG A 41 -1.58 9.07 -22.50
CA ARG A 41 -1.92 9.38 -23.89
C ARG A 41 -3.42 9.56 -24.14
N TYR A 42 -4.27 8.94 -23.33
CA TYR A 42 -5.73 9.00 -23.50
C TYR A 42 -6.41 9.80 -22.39
N PRO A 43 -6.99 10.98 -22.69
CA PRO A 43 -7.57 11.88 -21.69
C PRO A 43 -8.64 11.25 -20.80
N THR A 44 -9.54 10.44 -21.35
CA THR A 44 -10.58 9.76 -20.57
C THR A 44 -10.00 8.77 -19.57
N LEU A 45 -8.97 8.03 -19.97
CA LEU A 45 -8.27 7.10 -19.08
C LEU A 45 -7.45 7.86 -18.02
N HIS A 46 -6.86 8.99 -18.39
CA HIS A 46 -6.19 9.90 -17.46
C HIS A 46 -7.11 10.35 -16.34
N GLU A 47 -8.31 10.84 -16.68
CA GLU A 47 -9.31 11.30 -15.71
C GLU A 47 -9.72 10.18 -14.74
N MET A 48 -9.88 8.96 -15.25
CA MET A 48 -10.20 7.80 -14.41
C MET A 48 -9.07 7.47 -13.43
N VAL A 49 -7.82 7.42 -13.89
CA VAL A 49 -6.64 7.16 -13.05
C VAL A 49 -6.45 8.26 -12.00
N VAL A 50 -6.61 9.53 -12.38
CA VAL A 50 -6.49 10.65 -11.44
C VAL A 50 -7.58 10.61 -10.38
N ARG A 51 -8.82 10.27 -10.76
CA ARG A 51 -9.93 10.15 -9.81
C ARG A 51 -9.71 8.99 -8.84
N GLU A 52 -9.33 7.82 -9.33
CA GLU A 52 -9.02 6.65 -8.51
C GLU A 52 -7.90 6.94 -7.50
N GLY A 53 -6.81 7.58 -7.94
CA GLY A 53 -5.74 8.00 -7.04
C GLY A 53 -6.20 9.00 -5.96
N LYS A 54 -7.06 9.96 -6.30
CA LYS A 54 -7.64 10.92 -5.33
C LYS A 54 -8.51 10.22 -4.29
N GLU A 55 -9.34 9.27 -4.70
CA GLU A 55 -10.20 8.50 -3.80
C GLU A 55 -9.36 7.67 -2.81
N GLN A 56 -8.28 7.03 -3.28
CA GLN A 56 -7.37 6.27 -2.43
C GLN A 56 -6.62 7.18 -1.44
N LEU A 57 -6.13 8.33 -1.89
CA LEU A 57 -5.47 9.30 -1.00
C LEU A 57 -6.43 9.81 0.07
N ALA A 58 -7.67 10.16 -0.28
CA ALA A 58 -8.68 10.62 0.68
C ALA A 58 -8.99 9.54 1.75
N TYR A 59 -9.07 8.27 1.34
CA TYR A 59 -9.25 7.17 2.27
C TYR A 59 -8.04 7.00 3.21
N LEU A 60 -6.83 7.03 2.67
CA LEU A 60 -5.60 6.89 3.46
C LEU A 60 -5.39 8.05 4.44
N GLU A 61 -5.79 9.26 4.05
CA GLU A 61 -5.75 10.44 4.93
C GLU A 61 -6.63 10.23 6.17
N ILE A 62 -7.84 9.69 5.99
CA ILE A 62 -8.74 9.34 7.10
C ILE A 62 -8.06 8.33 8.05
N VAL A 63 -7.40 7.31 7.49
CA VAL A 63 -6.68 6.29 8.28
C VAL A 63 -5.55 6.92 9.10
N HIS A 64 -4.73 7.77 8.49
CA HIS A 64 -3.61 8.42 9.18
C HIS A 64 -4.07 9.44 10.22
N ARG A 65 -5.17 10.15 9.96
CA ARG A 65 -5.81 11.02 10.95
C ARG A 65 -6.29 10.23 12.16
N ALA A 66 -6.90 9.05 11.94
CA ALA A 66 -7.32 8.15 13.02
C ALA A 66 -6.14 7.56 13.82
N LEU A 67 -4.98 7.38 13.17
CA LEU A 67 -3.73 6.96 13.82
C LEU A 67 -3.06 8.07 14.66
N GLY A 68 -3.53 9.31 14.53
CA GLY A 68 -2.99 10.48 15.20
C GLY A 68 -1.75 11.05 14.51
N SER A 69 -1.65 10.90 13.18
CA SER A 69 -0.62 11.60 12.40
C SER A 69 -0.77 13.11 12.54
N THR A 70 0.37 13.81 12.59
CA THR A 70 0.46 15.27 12.53
C THR A 70 0.48 15.82 11.11
N ALA A 71 0.64 14.95 10.10
CA ALA A 71 0.74 15.28 8.67
C ALA A 71 0.00 14.20 7.84
N PRO A 72 -1.33 14.06 8.01
CA PRO A 72 -2.07 12.91 7.49
C PRO A 72 -2.15 12.87 5.95
N GLU A 73 -2.10 14.03 5.27
CA GLU A 73 -2.10 14.10 3.81
C GLU A 73 -0.77 13.60 3.23
N GLU A 74 0.35 14.04 3.79
CA GLU A 74 1.68 13.60 3.41
C GLU A 74 1.88 12.11 3.71
N ASP A 75 1.47 11.65 4.89
CA ASP A 75 1.56 10.25 5.27
C ASP A 75 0.68 9.35 4.38
N ALA A 76 -0.48 9.84 3.95
CA ALA A 76 -1.33 9.15 2.97
C ALA A 76 -0.61 9.01 1.63
N GLY A 77 0.03 10.09 1.15
CA GLY A 77 0.87 10.07 -0.04
C GLY A 77 2.01 9.06 0.05
N LEU A 78 2.70 8.99 1.19
CA LEU A 78 3.78 8.02 1.43
C LEU A 78 3.26 6.58 1.42
N THR A 79 2.15 6.29 2.10
CA THR A 79 1.52 4.96 2.08
C THR A 79 1.10 4.57 0.67
N PHE A 80 0.43 5.47 -0.06
CA PHE A 80 -0.02 5.24 -1.42
C PHE A 80 1.17 4.89 -2.33
N ALA A 81 2.22 5.70 -2.31
CA ALA A 81 3.42 5.47 -3.12
C ALA A 81 4.10 4.13 -2.79
N LEU A 82 4.18 3.77 -1.51
CA LEU A 82 4.75 2.50 -1.07
C LEU A 82 3.97 1.30 -1.61
N PHE A 83 2.64 1.32 -1.47
CA PHE A 83 1.79 0.22 -1.93
C PHE A 83 1.91 0.04 -3.44
N ARG A 84 1.79 1.14 -4.20
CA ARG A 84 1.97 1.14 -5.65
C ARG A 84 3.32 0.57 -6.07
N GLN A 85 4.39 0.94 -5.37
CA GLN A 85 5.73 0.42 -5.68
C GLN A 85 5.86 -1.08 -5.38
N LEU A 86 5.29 -1.56 -4.26
CA LEU A 86 5.29 -2.99 -3.92
C LEU A 86 4.53 -3.81 -4.96
N GLU A 87 3.36 -3.32 -5.39
CA GLU A 87 2.54 -3.97 -6.40
C GLU A 87 3.22 -4.01 -7.76
N GLN A 88 3.74 -2.86 -8.21
CA GLN A 88 4.48 -2.74 -9.46
C GLN A 88 5.71 -3.65 -9.47
N SER A 89 6.49 -3.65 -8.38
CA SER A 89 7.69 -4.49 -8.28
C SER A 89 7.32 -5.97 -8.35
N ALA A 90 6.29 -6.41 -7.63
CA ALA A 90 5.84 -7.79 -7.67
C ALA A 90 5.35 -8.22 -9.06
N ALA A 91 4.62 -7.36 -9.76
CA ALA A 91 4.13 -7.63 -11.11
C ALA A 91 5.28 -7.75 -12.13
N ILE A 92 6.23 -6.81 -12.11
CA ILE A 92 7.37 -6.74 -13.03
C ILE A 92 8.37 -7.86 -12.76
N GLU A 93 8.74 -8.10 -11.50
CA GLU A 93 9.71 -9.14 -11.14
C GLU A 93 9.21 -10.54 -11.52
N GLY A 94 7.89 -10.74 -11.55
CA GLY A 94 7.27 -11.96 -12.09
C GLY A 94 7.70 -13.25 -11.39
N ARG A 95 8.11 -13.15 -10.12
CA ARG A 95 8.54 -14.32 -9.34
C ARG A 95 7.38 -15.30 -9.19
N PRO A 96 7.65 -16.63 -9.21
CA PRO A 96 6.61 -17.64 -9.04
C PRO A 96 5.97 -17.61 -7.64
N ARG A 97 6.66 -17.01 -6.66
CA ARG A 97 6.15 -16.79 -5.31
C ARG A 97 6.43 -15.35 -4.88
N LEU A 98 5.45 -14.76 -4.21
CA LEU A 98 5.54 -13.43 -3.65
C LEU A 98 6.56 -13.41 -2.50
N ASP A 99 7.47 -12.44 -2.49
CA ASP A 99 8.42 -12.24 -1.39
C ASP A 99 7.71 -11.56 -0.19
N MET A 100 6.93 -12.36 0.53
CA MET A 100 6.20 -11.90 1.70
C MET A 100 7.11 -11.41 2.82
N MET A 101 8.34 -11.90 2.90
CA MET A 101 9.30 -11.41 3.90
C MET A 101 9.71 -9.97 3.62
N ARG A 102 9.99 -9.64 2.35
CA ARG A 102 10.26 -8.26 1.95
C ARG A 102 9.06 -7.36 2.23
N ILE A 103 7.85 -7.78 1.85
CA ILE A 103 6.62 -6.99 2.08
C ILE A 103 6.43 -6.73 3.58
N ARG A 104 6.55 -7.77 4.43
CA ARG A 104 6.44 -7.63 5.89
C ARG A 104 7.44 -6.61 6.44
N ARG A 105 8.71 -6.71 6.07
CA ARG A 105 9.76 -5.79 6.55
C ARG A 105 9.50 -4.35 6.13
N VAL A 106 9.15 -4.14 4.86
CA VAL A 106 8.89 -2.80 4.31
C VAL A 106 7.67 -2.16 4.97
N LEU A 107 6.58 -2.92 5.08
CA LEU A 107 5.33 -2.44 5.66
C LEU A 107 5.45 -2.20 7.18
N HIS A 108 6.16 -3.07 7.90
CA HIS A 108 6.46 -2.89 9.33
C HIS A 108 7.24 -1.60 9.55
N ARG A 109 8.31 -1.38 8.78
CA ARG A 109 9.10 -0.15 8.84
C ARG A 109 8.25 1.08 8.58
N HIS A 110 7.42 1.04 7.54
CA HIS A 110 6.56 2.15 7.15
C HIS A 110 5.56 2.52 8.26
N ILE A 111 4.81 1.53 8.76
CA ILE A 111 3.79 1.78 9.80
C ILE A 111 4.43 2.24 11.12
N THR A 112 5.61 1.70 11.46
CA THR A 112 6.37 2.15 12.63
C THR A 112 6.74 3.63 12.50
N LEU A 113 7.15 4.09 11.31
CA LEU A 113 7.48 5.49 11.06
C LEU A 113 6.25 6.39 11.09
N CYS A 114 5.15 6.01 10.43
CA CYS A 114 3.93 6.83 10.39
C CYS A 114 3.22 6.90 11.75
N SER A 115 3.25 5.83 12.55
CA SER A 115 2.56 5.79 13.85
C SER A 115 3.42 6.26 15.02
N GLY A 116 4.75 6.23 14.87
CA GLY A 116 5.71 6.43 15.97
C GLY A 116 5.65 5.31 17.01
N ILE A 117 5.06 4.16 16.68
CA ILE A 117 4.87 3.02 17.57
C ILE A 117 5.75 1.88 17.08
N ASP A 118 6.63 1.39 17.94
CA ASP A 118 7.37 0.17 17.67
C ASP A 118 6.41 -1.02 17.73
N LEU A 119 6.02 -1.51 16.55
CA LEU A 119 5.19 -2.69 16.46
C LEU A 119 6.06 -3.90 16.81
N PRO A 120 5.62 -4.80 17.70
CA PRO A 120 6.34 -6.04 17.91
C PRO A 120 6.53 -6.71 16.55
N ALA A 121 7.78 -7.08 16.24
CA ALA A 121 8.07 -7.82 15.02
C ALA A 121 7.20 -9.08 15.08
N GLY A 122 6.12 -9.11 14.29
CA GLY A 122 5.23 -10.26 14.27
C GLY A 122 6.09 -11.46 13.89
N ASP A 123 6.22 -12.41 14.82
CA ASP A 123 7.11 -13.55 14.71
C ASP A 123 7.01 -14.17 13.32
N GLY A 124 8.08 -14.01 12.55
CA GLY A 124 8.30 -14.71 11.30
C GLY A 124 9.25 -15.86 11.57
N ALA A 125 8.71 -16.95 12.10
CA ALA A 125 9.17 -18.30 11.80
C ALA A 125 8.33 -18.84 10.65
#